data_AF-A0A382V1X7-F1
#
_entry.id   AF-A0A382V1X7-F1
#
_cell.length_a   1.000
_cell.length_b   1.000
_cell.length_c   1.000
_cell.angle_alpha   90.00
_cell.angle_beta   90.00
_cell.angle_gamma   90.00
#
_symmetry.space_group_name_H-M   'P 1'
#
loop_
_entity.id
_entity.type
_entity.pdbx_description
1 polymer ?
#
loop_
_entity_poly.entity_id
_entity_poly.type
_entity_poly.pdbx_seq_one_letter_code
_entity_poly.pdbx_strand_id
1 'polypeptide(L)'
;MPAEWEPHAGTWLTWPHDPETWPYQEMEQVESDYLQIVKTIAQGEQTHILVQDKSAEETLHSKLQSNGVNMGQVFLYDIPTNDSWIRDYGPNFLIREKKDRREVAINDWDFDSWGRKYKWELDDLVGGIIAEQLDYLKFKPGIVLEGG
;
A
#
# COMPACT_ATOMS: atom_id res chain seq x y z
N MET A 1 -17.27 4.76 -0.30
CA MET A 1 -16.26 3.90 -0.94
C MET A 1 -16.65 3.78 -2.40
N PRO A 2 -15.86 4.31 -3.34
CA PRO A 2 -16.08 4.09 -4.78
C PRO A 2 -15.88 2.61 -5.12
N ALA A 3 -16.42 2.17 -6.25
CA ALA A 3 -16.14 0.83 -6.76
C ALA A 3 -14.73 0.74 -7.38
N GLU A 4 -14.11 -0.43 -7.36
CA GLU A 4 -12.72 -0.64 -7.84
C GLU A 4 -12.54 -0.47 -9.37
N TRP A 5 -13.63 -0.38 -10.14
CA TRP A 5 -13.55 -0.07 -11.58
C TRP A 5 -13.72 1.43 -11.88
N GLU A 6 -13.97 2.26 -10.88
CA GLU A 6 -14.01 3.71 -11.06
C GLU A 6 -12.58 4.26 -11.30
N PRO A 7 -12.41 5.44 -11.91
CA PRO A 7 -11.08 5.98 -12.17
C PRO A 7 -10.25 6.17 -10.91
N HIS A 8 -9.02 5.68 -10.92
CA HIS A 8 -8.07 5.78 -9.82
C HIS A 8 -7.10 6.96 -9.98
N ALA A 9 -6.60 7.46 -8.85
CA ALA A 9 -5.42 8.34 -8.83
C ALA A 9 -4.11 7.52 -8.85
N GLY A 10 -4.13 6.35 -8.21
CA GLY A 10 -3.02 5.41 -8.15
C GLY A 10 -3.35 4.19 -7.29
N THR A 11 -2.47 3.20 -7.34
CA THR A 11 -2.54 1.97 -6.55
C THR A 11 -1.47 1.98 -5.47
N TRP A 12 -1.82 1.49 -4.28
CA TRP A 12 -0.92 1.29 -3.16
C TRP A 12 -0.49 -0.16 -3.06
N LEU A 13 0.80 -0.38 -2.83
CA LEU A 13 1.45 -1.68 -2.63
C LEU A 13 2.37 -1.61 -1.42
N THR A 14 2.64 -2.76 -0.81
CA THR A 14 3.75 -2.91 0.13
C THR A 14 4.77 -3.84 -0.51
N TRP A 15 6.03 -3.42 -0.55
CA TRP A 15 7.08 -4.28 -1.09
C TRP A 15 7.27 -5.51 -0.19
N PRO A 16 7.29 -6.74 -0.75
CA PRO A 16 7.43 -7.96 0.03
C PRO A 16 8.81 -8.00 0.69
N HIS A 17 8.83 -8.28 1.99
CA HIS A 17 10.07 -8.30 2.78
C HIS A 17 10.07 -9.36 3.88
N ASP A 18 8.90 -9.88 4.28
CA ASP A 18 8.78 -10.88 5.34
C ASP A 18 8.85 -12.32 4.78
N PRO A 19 9.88 -13.11 5.14
CA PRO A 19 9.96 -14.52 4.77
C PRO A 19 8.93 -15.40 5.48
N GLU A 20 8.33 -14.98 6.60
CA GLU A 20 7.28 -15.75 7.28
C GLU A 20 6.00 -15.82 6.44
N THR A 21 5.70 -14.77 5.68
CA THR A 21 4.63 -14.76 4.67
C THR A 21 4.91 -15.75 3.52
N TRP A 22 6.18 -15.95 3.16
CA TRP A 22 6.60 -16.73 2.00
C TRP A 22 7.58 -17.86 2.38
N PRO A 23 7.20 -18.79 3.29
CA PRO A 23 8.15 -19.69 3.96
C PRO A 23 8.79 -20.76 3.07
N TYR A 24 8.30 -20.91 1.83
CA TYR A 24 8.77 -21.92 0.88
C TYR A 24 9.24 -21.31 -0.45
N GLN A 25 9.38 -19.99 -0.51
CA GLN A 25 9.76 -19.26 -1.70
C GLN A 25 11.04 -18.48 -1.45
N GLU A 26 11.91 -18.43 -2.44
CA GLU A 26 13.02 -17.49 -2.44
C GLU A 26 12.46 -16.07 -2.57
N MET A 27 12.84 -15.17 -1.67
CA MET A 27 12.32 -13.79 -1.67
C MET A 27 12.59 -13.08 -3.01
N GLU A 28 13.70 -13.39 -3.68
CA GLU A 28 13.99 -12.85 -5.02
C GLU A 28 12.93 -13.21 -6.06
N GLN A 29 12.30 -14.39 -5.95
CA GLN A 29 11.22 -14.80 -6.85
C GLN A 29 9.94 -14.01 -6.55
N VAL A 30 9.60 -13.83 -5.27
CA VAL A 30 8.44 -13.01 -4.85
C VAL A 30 8.61 -11.57 -5.30
N GLU A 31 9.80 -11.00 -5.11
CA GLU A 31 10.14 -9.65 -5.58
C GLU A 31 10.09 -9.53 -7.11
N SER A 32 10.47 -10.57 -7.85
CA SER A 32 10.36 -10.59 -9.32
C SER A 32 8.90 -10.52 -9.78
N ASP A 33 7.99 -11.21 -9.08
CA ASP A 33 6.56 -11.18 -9.39
C ASP A 33 5.98 -9.78 -9.06
N TYR A 34 6.32 -9.22 -7.91
CA TYR A 34 5.95 -7.85 -7.54
C TYR A 34 6.50 -6.80 -8.52
N LEU A 35 7.70 -6.99 -9.03
CA LEU A 35 8.28 -6.13 -10.06
C LEU A 35 7.41 -6.12 -11.34
N GLN A 36 6.87 -7.27 -11.76
CA GLN A 36 5.97 -7.31 -12.92
C GLN A 36 4.64 -6.59 -12.65
N ILE A 37 4.10 -6.72 -11.44
CA ILE A 37 2.90 -5.98 -11.01
C ILE A 37 3.16 -4.47 -11.10
N VAL A 38 4.22 -4.00 -10.44
CA VAL A 38 4.61 -2.57 -10.44
C VAL A 38 4.83 -2.05 -11.85
N LYS A 39 5.55 -2.79 -12.69
CA LYS A 39 5.82 -2.42 -14.08
C LYS A 39 4.55 -2.30 -14.92
N THR A 40 3.53 -3.10 -14.62
CA THR A 40 2.26 -3.08 -15.33
C THR A 40 1.40 -1.89 -14.87
N ILE A 41 1.25 -1.68 -13.56
CA ILE A 41 0.46 -0.57 -13.00
C ILE A 41 1.04 0.79 -13.42
N ALA A 42 2.37 0.93 -13.36
CA ALA A 42 3.08 2.18 -13.69
C ALA A 42 2.98 2.59 -15.17
N GLN A 43 2.34 1.80 -16.02
CA GLN A 43 1.98 2.18 -17.40
C GLN A 43 0.66 2.97 -17.48
N GLY A 44 -0.23 2.78 -16.51
CA GLY A 44 -1.59 3.35 -16.51
C GLY A 44 -1.83 4.42 -15.44
N GLU A 45 -1.25 4.25 -14.25
CA GLU A 45 -1.51 5.11 -13.09
C GLU A 45 -0.31 5.19 -12.13
N GLN A 46 -0.43 6.01 -11.09
CA GLN A 46 0.59 6.14 -10.06
C GLN A 46 0.68 4.85 -9.23
N THR A 47 1.89 4.42 -8.93
CA THR A 47 2.17 3.27 -8.05
C THR A 47 2.86 3.76 -6.79
N HIS A 48 2.17 3.69 -5.66
CA HIS A 48 2.67 4.04 -4.34
C HIS A 48 3.14 2.78 -3.65
N ILE A 49 4.39 2.72 -3.19
CA ILE A 49 4.98 1.50 -2.63
C ILE A 49 5.57 1.78 -1.25
N LEU A 50 5.12 1.04 -0.24
CA LEU A 50 5.66 1.06 1.11
C LEU A 50 6.92 0.18 1.20
N VAL A 51 7.95 0.69 1.89
CA VAL A 51 9.21 -0.02 2.15
C VAL A 51 9.61 0.12 3.63
N GLN A 52 10.49 -0.76 4.09
CA GLN A 52 10.89 -0.89 5.49
C GLN A 52 11.71 0.29 6.03
N ASP A 53 12.54 0.89 5.19
CA ASP A 53 13.39 2.02 5.56
C ASP A 53 13.95 2.71 4.30
N LYS A 54 14.67 3.81 4.52
CA LYS A 54 15.35 4.56 3.45
C LYS A 54 16.34 3.72 2.62
N SER A 55 17.02 2.75 3.21
CA SER A 55 17.95 1.89 2.47
C SER A 55 17.20 0.94 1.54
N ALA A 56 16.06 0.40 1.99
CA ALA A 56 15.15 -0.38 1.17
C ALA A 56 14.55 0.46 0.04
N GLU A 57 14.23 1.74 0.31
CA GLU A 57 13.77 2.70 -0.71
C GLU A 57 14.78 2.88 -1.85
N GLU A 58 16.05 3.15 -1.52
CA GLU A 58 17.13 3.35 -2.50
C GLU A 58 17.42 2.07 -3.30
N THR A 59 17.40 0.92 -2.63
CA THR A 59 17.58 -0.40 -3.25
C THR A 59 16.46 -0.69 -4.23
N LEU A 60 15.20 -0.47 -3.81
CA LEU A 60 14.03 -0.70 -4.64
C LEU A 60 14.00 0.27 -5.83
N HIS A 61 14.29 1.56 -5.62
CA HIS A 61 14.38 2.54 -6.68
C HIS A 61 15.34 2.07 -7.79
N SER A 62 16.55 1.64 -7.40
CA SER A 62 17.56 1.12 -8.33
C SER A 62 17.11 -0.15 -9.05
N LYS A 63 16.44 -1.06 -8.34
CA LYS A 63 15.87 -2.31 -8.89
C LYS A 63 14.78 -2.02 -9.92
N LEU A 64 13.82 -1.16 -9.61
CA LEU A 64 12.73 -0.77 -10.52
C LEU A 64 13.29 -0.06 -11.77
N GLN A 65 14.21 0.90 -11.58
CA GLN A 65 14.82 1.66 -12.67
C GLN A 65 15.60 0.75 -13.63
N SER A 66 16.44 -0.15 -13.11
CA SER A 66 17.22 -1.08 -13.94
C SER A 66 16.37 -2.08 -14.71
N ASN A 67 15.14 -2.34 -14.25
CA ASN A 67 14.17 -3.21 -14.92
C ASN A 67 13.19 -2.47 -15.85
N GLY A 68 13.44 -1.18 -16.10
CA GLY A 68 12.70 -0.37 -17.05
C GLY A 68 11.30 0.00 -16.60
N VAL A 69 11.07 0.12 -15.28
CA VAL A 69 9.84 0.68 -14.74
C VAL A 69 9.81 2.18 -14.98
N ASN A 70 8.64 2.72 -15.32
CA ASN A 70 8.44 4.15 -15.46
C ASN A 70 8.48 4.85 -14.10
N MET A 71 9.68 5.25 -13.66
CA MET A 71 9.88 5.89 -12.36
C MET A 71 9.14 7.22 -12.20
N GLY A 72 8.68 7.85 -13.29
CA GLY A 72 7.82 9.04 -13.21
C GLY A 72 6.40 8.77 -12.69
N GLN A 73 6.02 7.49 -12.56
CA GLN A 73 4.75 7.04 -11.98
C GLN A 73 4.94 6.29 -10.66
N VAL A 74 6.17 6.17 -10.13
CA VAL A 74 6.43 5.40 -8.90
C VAL A 74 6.78 6.35 -7.76
N PHE A 75 6.11 6.15 -6.63
CA PHE A 75 6.33 6.89 -5.39
C PHE A 75 6.65 5.90 -4.27
N LEU A 76 7.81 6.05 -3.64
CA LEU A 76 8.24 5.16 -2.56
C LEU A 76 8.09 5.85 -1.21
N TYR A 77 7.67 5.08 -0.21
CA TYR A 77 7.36 5.58 1.14
C TYR A 77 8.06 4.72 2.19
N ASP A 78 8.90 5.35 3.01
CA ASP A 78 9.46 4.76 4.21
C ASP A 78 8.36 4.66 5.29
N ILE A 79 7.58 3.59 5.20
CA ILE A 79 6.50 3.24 6.13
C ILE A 79 6.68 1.75 6.42
N PRO A 80 7.32 1.39 7.54
CA PRO A 80 7.53 0.01 7.94
C PRO A 80 6.21 -0.74 8.09
N THR A 81 6.20 -2.00 7.67
CA THR A 81 5.05 -2.91 7.70
C THR A 81 5.46 -4.25 8.30
N ASN A 82 4.50 -5.05 8.75
CA ASN A 82 4.71 -6.44 9.13
C ASN A 82 4.53 -7.39 7.94
N ASP A 83 3.53 -7.16 7.09
CA ASP A 83 3.26 -8.01 5.94
C ASP A 83 2.98 -7.18 4.66
N SER A 84 2.89 -7.84 3.51
CA SER A 84 2.71 -7.24 2.19
C SER A 84 1.24 -7.03 1.77
N TRP A 85 0.27 -7.48 2.58
CA TRP A 85 -1.17 -7.48 2.24
C TRP A 85 -1.87 -6.14 2.46
N ILE A 86 -1.39 -5.07 1.83
CA ILE A 86 -1.95 -3.72 1.94
C ILE A 86 -3.42 -3.63 1.53
N ARG A 87 -3.97 -4.63 0.82
CA ARG A 87 -5.42 -4.74 0.59
C ARG A 87 -6.20 -4.75 1.91
N ASP A 88 -5.67 -5.42 2.93
CA ASP A 88 -6.41 -5.72 4.15
C ASP A 88 -6.23 -4.63 5.20
N TYR A 89 -5.01 -4.12 5.38
CA TYR A 89 -4.68 -3.10 6.38
C TYR A 89 -4.54 -1.68 5.83
N GLY A 90 -4.51 -1.54 4.50
CA GLY A 90 -4.22 -0.27 3.85
C GLY A 90 -5.38 0.74 3.91
N PRO A 91 -5.18 1.93 3.34
CA PRO A 91 -6.15 3.01 3.41
C PRO A 91 -7.44 2.65 2.65
N ASN A 92 -8.58 2.62 3.35
CA ASN A 92 -9.88 2.49 2.71
C ASN A 92 -10.42 3.88 2.31
N PHE A 93 -10.23 4.26 1.04
CA PHE A 93 -10.59 5.59 0.57
C PHE A 93 -12.11 5.80 0.44
N LEU A 94 -12.55 6.97 0.88
CA LEU A 94 -13.91 7.47 0.77
C LEU A 94 -13.91 8.73 -0.10
N ILE A 95 -14.87 8.83 -1.01
CA ILE A 95 -15.10 10.01 -1.83
C ILE A 95 -16.45 10.60 -1.50
N ARG A 96 -16.50 11.92 -1.34
CA ARG A 96 -17.73 12.70 -1.25
C ARG A 96 -17.71 13.78 -2.32
N GLU A 97 -18.63 13.67 -3.28
CA GLU A 97 -18.83 14.69 -4.31
C GLU A 97 -19.73 15.81 -3.78
N LYS A 98 -19.23 17.04 -3.80
CA LYS A 98 -20.01 18.27 -3.58
C LYS A 98 -20.10 19.05 -4.89
N LYS A 99 -21.04 20.00 -4.97
CA LYS A 99 -21.29 20.80 -6.18
C LYS A 99 -20.05 21.52 -6.73
N ASP A 100 -19.10 21.85 -5.86
CA ASP A 100 -17.94 22.69 -6.12
C ASP A 100 -16.60 21.99 -5.86
N ARG A 101 -16.60 20.82 -5.22
CA ARG A 101 -15.37 20.09 -4.88
C ARG A 101 -15.59 18.60 -4.66
N ARG A 102 -14.57 17.81 -5.00
CA ARG A 102 -14.41 16.43 -4.56
C ARG A 102 -13.65 16.42 -3.24
N GLU A 103 -14.17 15.71 -2.24
CA GLU A 103 -13.50 15.51 -0.96
C GLU A 103 -13.08 14.04 -0.83
N VAL A 104 -11.86 13.82 -0.36
CA VAL A 104 -11.30 12.49 -0.10
C VAL A 104 -11.07 12.35 1.41
N ALA A 105 -11.37 11.17 1.93
CA ALA A 105 -11.10 10.77 3.31
C ALA A 105 -10.66 9.31 3.34
N ILE A 106 -10.13 8.86 4.47
CA ILE A 106 -9.78 7.46 4.73
C ILE A 106 -10.62 6.95 5.88
N ASN A 107 -11.16 5.74 5.71
CA ASN A 107 -11.64 4.95 6.82
C ASN A 107 -10.50 4.05 7.30
N ASP A 108 -10.10 4.23 8.54
CA ASP A 108 -8.99 3.55 9.21
C ASP A 108 -9.59 2.47 10.10
N TRP A 109 -9.84 1.32 9.49
CA TRP A 109 -10.27 0.11 10.21
C TRP A 109 -9.12 -0.38 11.09
N ASP A 110 -9.46 -1.01 12.22
CA ASP A 110 -8.43 -1.72 12.97
C ASP A 110 -8.08 -3.01 12.19
N PHE A 111 -6.81 -3.36 12.14
CA PHE A 111 -6.31 -4.60 11.58
C PHE A 111 -5.69 -5.44 12.69
N ASP A 112 -5.95 -6.75 12.69
CA ASP A 112 -5.39 -7.66 13.69
C ASP A 112 -4.74 -8.92 13.10
N SER A 113 -4.37 -8.90 11.81
CA SER A 113 -3.82 -10.07 11.12
C SER A 113 -4.76 -11.28 11.17
N TRP A 114 -5.98 -11.06 10.66
CA TRP A 114 -7.02 -12.06 10.43
C TRP A 114 -7.31 -12.92 11.67
N GLY A 115 -7.49 -12.27 12.82
CA GLY A 115 -7.71 -12.91 14.11
C GLY A 115 -6.42 -13.20 14.89
N ARG A 116 -5.46 -12.27 14.87
CA ARG A 116 -4.23 -12.27 15.67
C ARG A 116 -3.31 -13.45 15.39
N LYS A 117 -3.22 -13.84 14.12
CA LYS A 117 -2.42 -15.00 13.70
C LYS A 117 -0.93 -14.68 13.60
N TYR A 118 -0.60 -13.49 13.11
CA TYR A 118 0.79 -13.04 12.93
C TYR A 118 1.05 -11.77 13.72
N LYS A 119 2.13 -11.04 13.44
CA LYS A 119 2.39 -9.70 13.97
C LYS A 119 1.71 -8.66 13.07
N TRP A 120 1.16 -7.58 13.60
CA TRP A 120 0.33 -6.64 12.80
C TRP A 120 0.40 -5.18 13.23
N GLU A 121 1.12 -4.87 14.30
CA GLU A 121 1.08 -3.55 14.93
C GLU A 121 1.62 -2.44 14.03
N LEU A 122 2.47 -2.76 13.04
CA LEU A 122 2.91 -1.80 12.03
C LEU A 122 1.88 -1.66 10.90
N ASP A 123 1.27 -2.77 10.49
CA ASP A 123 0.24 -2.78 9.44
C ASP A 123 -0.99 -1.95 9.85
N ASP A 124 -1.43 -2.06 11.11
CA ASP A 124 -2.55 -1.29 11.68
C ASP A 124 -2.29 0.24 11.71
N LEU A 125 -1.02 0.67 11.60
CA LEU A 125 -0.67 2.09 11.58
C LEU A 125 -0.69 2.70 10.18
N VAL A 126 -0.65 1.88 9.12
CA VAL A 126 -0.46 2.32 7.74
C VAL A 126 -1.56 3.27 7.27
N GLY A 127 -2.83 2.91 7.49
CA GLY A 127 -3.96 3.75 7.11
C GLY A 127 -3.90 5.14 7.76
N GLY A 128 -3.50 5.19 9.03
CA GLY A 128 -3.25 6.42 9.77
C GLY A 128 -2.13 7.28 9.21
N ILE A 129 -0.96 6.68 8.98
CA ILE A 129 0.23 7.39 8.47
C ILE A 129 -0.04 7.95 7.07
N ILE A 130 -0.68 7.18 6.19
CA ILE A 130 -1.01 7.64 4.83
C ILE A 130 -2.00 8.80 4.87
N ALA A 131 -3.02 8.76 5.75
CA ALA A 131 -3.96 9.87 5.89
C ALA A 131 -3.26 11.17 6.31
N GLU A 132 -2.31 11.08 7.25
CA GLU A 132 -1.52 12.24 7.68
C GLU A 132 -0.61 12.76 6.57
N GLN A 133 0.10 11.89 5.85
CA GLN A 133 1.00 12.30 4.76
C GLN A 133 0.26 12.95 3.59
N LEU A 134 -0.97 12.51 3.30
CA LEU A 134 -1.81 13.05 2.22
C LEU A 134 -2.67 14.24 2.65
N ASP A 135 -2.62 14.64 3.93
CA ASP A 135 -3.51 15.66 4.52
C ASP A 135 -5.01 15.35 4.30
N TYR A 136 -5.37 14.07 4.47
CA TYR A 136 -6.74 13.59 4.32
C TYR A 136 -7.42 13.41 5.68
N LEU A 137 -8.74 13.69 5.70
CA LEU A 137 -9.56 13.37 6.87
C LEU A 137 -9.56 11.86 7.10
N LYS A 138 -9.42 11.45 8.37
CA LYS A 138 -9.46 10.05 8.78
C LYS A 138 -10.61 9.79 9.75
N PHE A 139 -11.33 8.70 9.54
CA PHE A 139 -12.32 8.17 10.47
C PHE A 139 -11.78 6.88 11.06
N LYS A 140 -11.81 6.72 12.40
CA LYS A 140 -11.40 5.48 13.08
C LYS A 140 -12.59 4.88 13.82
N PRO A 141 -13.29 3.89 13.24
CA PRO A 141 -14.52 3.34 13.81
C PRO A 141 -14.33 2.49 15.07
N GLY A 142 -13.13 1.96 15.31
CA GLY A 142 -12.84 1.02 16.40
C GLY A 142 -13.40 -0.39 16.14
N ILE A 143 -13.43 -0.79 14.86
CA ILE A 143 -13.92 -2.09 14.40
C ILE A 143 -12.79 -2.74 13.60
N VAL A 144 -12.54 -4.02 13.88
CA VAL A 144 -11.63 -4.84 13.06
C VAL A 144 -12.33 -5.23 11.76
N LEU A 145 -11.73 -4.87 10.62
CA LEU A 145 -12.23 -5.20 9.30
C LEU A 145 -11.09 -5.15 8.27
N GLU A 146 -11.00 -6.17 7.44
CA GLU A 146 -10.09 -6.25 6.31
C GLU A 146 -10.77 -5.81 5.01
N GLY A 147 -10.03 -5.15 4.12
CA GLY A 147 -10.57 -4.67 2.84
C GLY A 147 -10.86 -5.76 1.79
N GLY A 148 -10.36 -6.98 1.98
CA GLY A 148 -10.50 -8.14 1.08
C GLY A 148 -11.81 -8.93 1.18
#